data_AF-A0A162B946-F1
#
_entry.id   AF-A0A162B946-F1
#
_cell.length_a   1.000
_cell.length_b   1.000
_cell.length_c   1.000
_cell.angle_alpha   90.00
_cell.angle_beta   90.00
_cell.angle_gamma   90.00
#
_symmetry.space_group_name_H-M   'P 1'
#
loop_
_entity.id
_entity.type
_entity.pdbx_description
1 polymer ?
#
loop_
_entity_poly.entity_id
_entity_poly.type
_entity_poly.pdbx_seq_one_letter_code
_entity_poly.pdbx_strand_id
1 'polypeptide(L)'
;MLCQLIVLPFLFCLAEGQGLKVGFYDKTCPNAEAIVKETMDRVMAVAPSLGAPLLRLHFHDCFVRLKGPYWQVETGRRDGRVSMIDEALVNLPSSLDNITTLLQRWHQKGLSRKDLVVLSGKGMNLHS
;
A
#
# COMPACT_ATOMS: atom_id res chain seq x y z
N MET A 1 -0.36 -52.38 -21.89
CA MET A 1 0.31 -51.38 -21.03
C MET A 1 1.71 -51.21 -21.61
N LEU A 2 2.19 -50.12 -22.19
CA LEU A 2 2.03 -48.70 -21.95
C LEU A 2 1.98 -47.97 -23.31
N CYS A 3 0.79 -47.59 -23.77
CA CYS A 3 0.62 -46.53 -24.74
C CYS A 3 -0.48 -45.67 -24.16
N GLN A 4 -0.32 -44.34 -24.19
CA GLN A 4 -1.10 -43.29 -23.51
C GLN A 4 -0.40 -42.77 -22.25
N LEU A 5 0.37 -41.68 -22.42
CA LEU A 5 0.32 -40.46 -21.60
C LEU A 5 1.47 -39.52 -22.01
N ILE A 6 1.39 -39.03 -23.25
CA ILE A 6 2.06 -37.80 -23.69
C ILE A 6 0.93 -36.80 -23.93
N VAL A 7 0.46 -36.08 -22.91
CA VAL A 7 -0.14 -34.74 -23.09
C VAL A 7 -0.13 -33.96 -21.78
N LEU A 8 0.23 -32.68 -21.89
CA LEU A 8 0.08 -31.56 -20.94
C LEU A 8 1.25 -31.27 -19.98
N PRO A 9 2.29 -30.54 -20.46
CA PRO A 9 2.96 -29.57 -19.61
C PRO A 9 2.02 -28.35 -19.48
N PHE A 10 1.04 -28.40 -18.58
CA PHE A 10 0.30 -27.18 -18.21
C PHE A 10 1.17 -26.39 -17.24
N LEU A 11 2.04 -25.58 -17.84
CA LEU A 11 2.32 -24.21 -17.45
C LEU A 11 1.78 -23.81 -16.06
N PHE A 12 2.42 -24.28 -15.00
CA PHE A 12 2.50 -23.46 -13.78
C PHE A 12 3.46 -22.32 -14.14
N CYS A 13 2.89 -21.27 -14.74
CA CYS A 13 3.51 -19.96 -14.69
C CYS A 13 3.47 -19.57 -13.20
N LEU A 14 4.53 -19.90 -12.47
CA LEU A 14 4.84 -19.20 -11.24
C LEU A 14 5.05 -17.75 -11.67
N ALA A 15 4.03 -16.92 -11.48
CA ALA A 15 4.19 -15.49 -11.56
C ALA A 15 5.06 -15.08 -10.37
N GLU A 16 6.38 -15.18 -10.52
CA GLU A 16 7.32 -14.43 -9.71
C GLU A 16 7.09 -12.96 -10.03
N GLY A 17 6.15 -12.35 -9.33
CA GLY A 17 6.17 -10.91 -9.17
C GLY A 17 7.55 -10.59 -8.61
N GLN A 18 8.41 -9.96 -9.41
CA GLN A 18 9.59 -9.31 -8.86
C GLN A 18 9.08 -8.43 -7.71
N GLY A 19 9.58 -8.71 -6.50
CA GLY A 19 9.17 -7.96 -5.31
C GLY A 19 9.33 -6.46 -5.54
N LEU A 20 8.62 -5.67 -4.73
CA LEU A 20 8.76 -4.22 -4.78
C LEU A 20 10.23 -3.85 -4.56
N LYS A 21 10.72 -2.86 -5.31
CA LYS A 21 12.10 -2.37 -5.16
C LYS A 21 12.14 -0.86 -5.32
N VAL A 22 13.02 -0.21 -4.56
CA VAL A 22 13.35 1.21 -4.80
C VAL A 22 14.00 1.32 -6.19
N GLY A 23 13.63 2.33 -6.96
CA GLY A 23 14.13 2.50 -8.32
C GLY A 23 13.58 1.48 -9.33
N PHE A 24 12.38 0.93 -9.13
CA PHE A 24 11.79 -0.03 -10.07
C PHE A 24 11.71 0.54 -11.49
N TYR A 25 11.45 1.85 -11.61
CA TYR A 25 11.26 2.56 -12.87
C TYR A 25 12.54 3.19 -13.44
N ASP A 26 13.71 3.02 -12.83
CA ASP A 26 14.95 3.69 -13.26
C ASP A 26 15.29 3.51 -14.75
N LYS A 27 14.95 2.35 -15.32
CA LYS A 27 15.23 2.04 -16.74
C LYS A 27 14.10 2.38 -17.69
N THR A 28 12.85 2.37 -17.22
CA THR A 28 11.66 2.54 -18.05
C THR A 28 11.11 3.96 -17.99
N CYS A 29 11.11 4.56 -16.81
CA CYS A 29 10.67 5.92 -16.54
C CYS A 29 11.52 6.53 -15.39
N PRO A 30 12.76 7.00 -15.67
CA PRO A 30 13.69 7.45 -14.63
C PRO A 30 13.19 8.69 -13.85
N ASN A 31 12.30 9.49 -14.46
CA ASN A 31 11.78 10.70 -13.85
C ASN A 31 10.47 10.49 -13.08
N ALA A 32 9.98 9.25 -12.97
CA ALA A 32 8.66 8.97 -12.38
C ALA A 32 8.52 9.55 -10.96
N GLU A 33 9.47 9.25 -10.06
CA GLU A 33 9.43 9.72 -8.68
C GLU A 33 9.58 11.24 -8.58
N ALA A 34 10.42 11.84 -9.44
CA ALA A 34 10.61 13.29 -9.50
C ALA A 34 9.34 14.02 -9.93
N ILE A 35 8.67 13.53 -10.98
CA ILE A 35 7.41 14.11 -11.49
C ILE A 35 6.31 14.04 -10.42
N VAL A 36 6.16 12.89 -9.75
CA VAL A 36 5.18 12.72 -8.67
C VAL A 36 5.48 13.68 -7.53
N LYS A 37 6.75 13.80 -7.11
CA LYS A 37 7.15 14.72 -6.06
C LYS A 37 6.86 16.18 -6.44
N GLU A 38 7.27 16.62 -7.62
CA GLU A 38 7.04 18.01 -8.07
C GLU A 38 5.55 18.34 -8.15
N THR A 39 4.76 17.42 -8.71
CA THR A 39 3.30 17.60 -8.81
C THR A 39 2.67 17.68 -7.43
N MET A 40 3.09 16.82 -6.51
CA MET A 40 2.59 16.82 -5.14
C MET A 40 2.98 18.09 -4.38
N ASP A 41 4.23 18.56 -4.52
CA ASP A 41 4.70 19.82 -3.94
C ASP A 41 3.85 21.00 -4.46
N ARG A 42 3.55 21.03 -5.76
CA ARG A 42 2.68 22.04 -6.38
C ARG A 42 1.25 21.99 -5.86
N VAL A 43 0.65 20.79 -5.78
CA VAL A 43 -0.72 20.60 -5.29
C VAL A 43 -0.81 21.00 -3.82
N MET A 44 0.17 20.62 -2.99
CA MET A 44 0.18 20.95 -1.57
C MET A 44 0.37 22.45 -1.32
N ALA A 45 1.09 23.16 -2.19
CA ALA A 45 1.21 24.61 -2.12
C ALA A 45 -0.14 25.33 -2.29
N VAL A 46 -1.05 24.74 -3.08
CA VAL A 46 -2.39 25.29 -3.33
C VAL A 46 -3.42 24.77 -2.33
N ALA A 47 -3.36 23.48 -2.00
CA ALA A 47 -4.34 22.80 -1.16
C ALA A 47 -3.65 21.87 -0.14
N PRO A 48 -3.12 22.43 0.97
CA PRO A 48 -2.46 21.65 2.02
C PRO A 48 -3.37 20.59 2.66
N SER A 49 -4.69 20.83 2.62
CA SER A 49 -5.71 19.94 3.17
C SER A 49 -5.79 18.58 2.46
N LEU A 50 -5.22 18.44 1.25
CA LEU A 50 -5.22 17.17 0.50
C LEU A 50 -4.20 16.16 1.00
N GLY A 51 -3.21 16.57 1.81
CA GLY A 51 -2.16 15.66 2.29
C GLY A 51 -2.68 14.52 3.16
N ALA A 52 -3.60 14.83 4.09
CA ALA A 52 -4.21 13.82 4.95
C ALA A 52 -5.14 12.86 4.18
N PRO A 53 -6.07 13.32 3.31
CA PRO A 53 -6.87 12.47 2.42
C PRO A 53 -6.05 11.55 1.51
N LEU A 54 -4.97 12.04 0.91
CA LEU A 54 -4.13 11.21 0.02
C LEU A 54 -3.38 10.12 0.78
N LEU A 55 -2.87 10.42 1.97
CA LEU A 55 -2.30 9.37 2.82
C LEU A 55 -3.37 8.38 3.28
N ARG A 56 -4.57 8.86 3.64
CA ARG A 56 -5.68 7.98 4.02
C ARG A 56 -6.07 7.04 2.88
N LEU A 57 -6.12 7.53 1.65
CA LEU A 57 -6.38 6.70 0.47
C LEU A 57 -5.34 5.57 0.35
N HIS A 58 -4.05 5.90 0.50
CA HIS A 58 -2.99 4.90 0.48
C HIS A 58 -3.08 3.89 1.63
N PHE A 59 -3.46 4.34 2.83
CA PHE A 59 -3.71 3.44 3.96
C PHE A 59 -4.88 2.49 3.69
N HIS A 60 -5.97 2.98 3.10
CA HIS A 60 -7.15 2.17 2.75
C HIS A 60 -6.84 1.12 1.67
N ASP A 61 -5.90 1.39 0.75
CA ASP A 61 -5.48 0.41 -0.26
C ASP A 61 -4.58 -0.71 0.32
N CYS A 62 -3.69 -0.39 1.28
CA CYS A 62 -2.57 -1.31 1.58
C CYS A 62 -2.18 -1.52 3.05
N PHE A 63 -2.70 -0.80 4.06
CA PHE A 63 -2.21 -0.88 5.46
C PHE A 63 -0.68 -0.91 5.55
N VAL A 64 -0.04 0.15 5.08
CA VAL A 64 1.42 0.18 4.95
C VAL A 64 2.12 0.62 6.23
N ARG A 65 3.33 0.10 6.44
CA ARG A 65 4.25 0.53 7.49
C ARG A 65 5.03 1.77 7.03
N LEU A 66 4.87 2.89 7.73
CA LEU A 66 5.67 4.09 7.48
C LEU A 66 7.04 3.99 8.19
N LYS A 67 8.11 4.42 7.51
CA LYS A 67 9.49 4.39 8.04
C LYS A 67 10.02 5.76 8.49
N GLY A 68 9.17 6.79 8.59
CA GLY A 68 9.56 8.14 9.02
C GLY A 68 8.74 9.23 8.31
N PRO A 69 9.17 10.51 8.37
CA PRO A 69 8.59 11.60 7.58
C PRO A 69 9.03 11.59 6.11
N TYR A 70 10.22 11.06 5.83
CA TYR A 70 10.74 10.81 4.49
C TYR A 70 11.28 9.39 4.44
N TRP A 71 10.94 8.65 3.40
CA TRP A 71 11.41 7.28 3.18
C TRP A 71 11.40 6.97 1.69
N GLN A 72 12.28 6.06 1.27
CA GLN A 72 12.26 5.54 -0.09
C GLN A 72 11.06 4.60 -0.25
N VAL A 73 10.30 4.78 -1.33
CA VAL A 73 9.11 3.98 -1.64
C VAL A 73 9.52 2.85 -2.57
N GLU A 74 9.25 1.61 -2.15
CA GLU A 74 9.42 0.46 -3.04
C GLU A 74 8.31 0.48 -4.10
N THR A 75 8.69 0.54 -5.38
CA THR A 75 7.78 0.68 -6.52
C THR A 75 7.68 -0.64 -7.31
N GLY A 76 6.76 -0.70 -8.29
CA GLY A 76 6.49 -1.91 -9.08
C GLY A 76 5.22 -2.67 -8.69
N ARG A 77 4.38 -2.10 -7.81
CA ARG A 77 3.02 -2.62 -7.54
C ARG A 77 2.20 -2.58 -8.83
N ARG A 78 1.40 -3.60 -9.07
CA ARG A 78 0.48 -3.68 -10.21
C ARG A 78 -0.94 -3.41 -9.74
N ASP A 79 -1.71 -2.74 -10.57
CA ASP A 79 -3.10 -2.42 -10.26
C ASP A 79 -3.97 -3.69 -10.31
N GLY A 80 -4.82 -3.86 -9.30
CA GLY A 80 -5.83 -4.91 -9.27
C GLY A 80 -6.90 -4.68 -10.34
N ARG A 81 -7.57 -5.76 -10.78
CA ARG A 81 -8.68 -5.69 -11.75
C ARG A 81 -10.07 -5.71 -11.13
N VAL A 82 -10.15 -5.84 -9.80
CA VAL A 82 -11.40 -6.06 -9.06
C VAL A 82 -11.41 -5.13 -7.85
N SER A 83 -12.57 -4.55 -7.57
CA SER A 83 -12.83 -3.75 -6.37
C SER A 83 -14.14 -4.21 -5.74
N MET A 84 -14.09 -4.67 -4.48
CA MET A 84 -15.25 -5.20 -3.76
C MET A 84 -15.44 -4.47 -2.44
N ILE A 85 -16.66 -3.95 -2.22
CA ILE A 85 -16.99 -3.19 -1.01
C ILE A 85 -16.97 -4.07 0.26
N ASP A 86 -17.41 -5.32 0.15
CA ASP A 86 -17.46 -6.25 1.28
C ASP A 86 -16.06 -6.54 1.84
N GLU A 87 -15.05 -6.65 0.96
CA GLU A 87 -13.66 -6.82 1.40
C GLU A 87 -13.15 -5.60 2.17
N ALA A 88 -13.52 -4.39 1.75
CA ALA A 88 -13.14 -3.17 2.44
C ALA A 88 -13.77 -3.11 3.84
N LEU A 89 -15.06 -3.45 3.98
CA LEU A 89 -15.76 -3.46 5.26
C LEU A 89 -15.17 -4.46 6.27
N VAL A 90 -14.63 -5.59 5.79
CA VAL A 90 -14.01 -6.61 6.65
C VAL A 90 -12.57 -6.25 7.04
N ASN A 91 -11.80 -5.66 6.12
CA ASN A 91 -10.37 -5.39 6.31
C ASN A 91 -10.08 -4.03 6.96
N LEU A 92 -10.99 -3.05 6.86
CA LEU A 92 -10.80 -1.73 7.45
C LEU A 92 -11.24 -1.73 8.93
N PRO A 93 -10.46 -1.13 9.85
CA PRO A 93 -10.88 -0.97 11.22
C PRO A 93 -11.99 0.06 11.29
N SER A 94 -12.96 -0.21 12.16
CA SER A 94 -13.99 0.75 12.52
C SER A 94 -13.43 1.79 13.47
N SER A 95 -13.95 3.02 13.43
CA SER A 95 -13.67 4.03 14.45
C SER A 95 -14.20 3.64 15.84
N LEU A 96 -15.04 2.60 15.91
CA LEU A 96 -15.60 2.04 17.14
C LEU A 96 -14.87 0.76 17.60
N ASP A 97 -13.83 0.32 16.89
CA ASP A 97 -13.07 -0.86 17.29
C ASP A 97 -12.30 -0.60 18.58
N ASN A 98 -12.40 -1.53 19.53
CA ASN A 98 -11.60 -1.50 20.75
C ASN A 98 -10.11 -1.72 20.45
N ILE A 99 -9.25 -1.23 21.35
CA ILE A 99 -7.79 -1.31 21.19
C ILE A 99 -7.27 -2.75 21.05
N THR A 100 -7.91 -3.73 21.70
CA THR A 100 -7.57 -5.16 21.58
C THR A 100 -7.83 -5.69 20.17
N THR A 101 -8.99 -5.37 19.60
CA THR A 101 -9.36 -5.72 18.22
C THR A 101 -8.41 -5.07 17.21
N LEU A 102 -8.09 -3.79 17.40
CA LEU A 102 -7.12 -3.07 16.56
C LEU A 102 -5.75 -3.76 16.60
N LEU A 103 -5.24 -4.06 17.79
CA LEU A 103 -3.94 -4.75 17.94
C LEU A 103 -3.89 -6.09 17.20
N GLN A 104 -4.97 -6.87 17.27
CA GLN A 104 -5.04 -8.16 16.58
C GLN A 104 -5.08 -8.01 15.06
N ARG A 105 -5.90 -7.08 14.54
CA ARG A 105 -5.99 -6.80 13.10
C ARG A 105 -4.66 -6.31 12.53
N TRP A 106 -3.97 -5.43 13.25
CA TRP A 106 -2.66 -4.91 12.84
C TRP A 106 -1.59 -5.99 12.83
N HIS A 107 -1.60 -6.88 13.84
CA HIS A 107 -0.69 -8.01 13.89
C HIS A 107 -0.88 -8.96 12.70
N GLN A 108 -2.12 -9.21 12.27
CA GLN A 108 -2.42 -10.02 11.07
C GLN A 108 -1.85 -9.39 9.78
N LYS A 109 -1.68 -8.07 9.73
CA LYS A 109 -1.04 -7.35 8.61
C LYS A 109 0.48 -7.21 8.79
N GLY A 110 1.07 -7.85 9.80
CA GLY A 110 2.50 -7.77 10.10
C GLY A 110 2.94 -6.42 10.69
N LEU A 111 1.99 -5.61 11.17
CA LEU A 111 2.25 -4.31 11.79
C LEU A 111 2.34 -4.44 13.31
N SER A 112 3.24 -3.67 13.90
CA SER A 112 3.48 -3.67 15.35
C SER A 112 2.58 -2.68 16.08
N ARG A 113 2.55 -2.78 17.42
CA ARG A 113 1.86 -1.81 18.28
C ARG A 113 2.40 -0.39 18.13
N LYS A 114 3.69 -0.25 17.81
CA LYS A 114 4.31 1.06 17.54
C LYS A 114 3.74 1.65 16.25
N ASP A 115 3.60 0.82 15.22
CA ASP A 115 3.00 1.25 13.95
C ASP A 115 1.55 1.69 14.15
N LEU A 116 0.77 0.97 14.99
CA LEU A 116 -0.59 1.38 15.36
C LEU A 116 -0.63 2.81 15.92
N VAL A 117 0.24 3.12 16.89
CA VAL A 117 0.28 4.45 17.50
C VAL A 117 0.73 5.52 16.50
N VAL A 118 1.78 5.25 15.73
CA VAL A 118 2.34 6.22 14.77
C VAL A 118 1.34 6.55 13.66
N LEU A 119 0.63 5.54 13.14
CA LEU A 119 -0.33 5.72 12.05
C LEU A 119 -1.68 6.24 12.53
N SER A 120 -2.09 5.93 13.77
CA SER A 120 -3.28 6.53 14.40
C SER A 120 -3.03 7.98 14.84
N GLY A 121 -1.79 8.30 15.22
CA GLY A 121 -1.36 9.62 15.67
C GLY A 121 -1.32 10.68 14.57
N LYS A 122 -1.56 10.32 13.30
CA LYS A 122 -1.75 11.30 12.21
C LYS A 122 -3.17 11.88 12.20
N GLY A 123 -3.65 12.23 13.39
CA GLY A 123 -4.75 13.16 13.64
C GLY A 123 -4.17 14.52 14.00
N MET A 124 -4.24 15.45 13.06
CA MET A 124 -4.55 16.87 13.29
C MET A 124 -3.78 17.62 14.40
N ASN A 125 -2.69 18.26 14.02
CA ASN A 125 -2.40 19.62 14.44
C ASN A 125 -1.90 20.41 13.23
N LEU A 126 -2.86 20.81 12.38
CA LEU A 126 -2.73 21.95 11.47
C LEU A 126 -3.64 23.04 12.05
N HIS A 127 -3.26 23.56 13.21
CA HIS A 127 -3.61 24.93 13.55
C HIS A 127 -2.60 25.80 12.81
N SER A 128 -3.07 26.48 11.76
CA SER A 128 -2.60 27.82 11.45
C SER A 128 -3.16 28.77 12.50
#